data_AF-A0A9P8PDC5-F1
#
_entry.id   AF-A0A9P8PDC5-F1
#
_cell.length_a   1.000
_cell.length_b   1.000
_cell.length_c   1.000
_cell.angle_alpha   90.00
_cell.angle_beta   90.00
_cell.angle_gamma   90.00
#
_symmetry.space_group_name_H-M   'P 1'
#
loop_
_entity.id
_entity.type
_entity.pdbx_description
1 polymer ?
#
loop_
_entity_poly.entity_id
_entity_poly.type
_entity_poly.pdbx_seq_one_letter_code
_entity_poly.pdbx_strand_id
1 'polypeptide(L)'
;MVYSFSRGLEEGKFSRILPDYIYYHLIILPIIVLATFFTAPPLISSTPSLLSALTYTWCVANYDQTVNFYFMQIKASLLPAVFLGFRLLVDGRASFFQALTGMCAAYIYNCIETASLGPLMSVITGQQMLEPPHRVGTTATTTTHNVWYYSQGYLPAPVWLRTTISRLTGIDYNSRIFQRPYGMMFQAKQPAKSAATQTSFLRRMSNNAFQGRGQRLGSAKE
;
A
#
# COMPACT_ATOMS: atom_id res chain seq x y z
N MET A 1 -16.42 -10.96 6.01
CA MET A 1 -14.95 -10.81 6.02
C MET A 1 -14.40 -10.19 4.74
N VAL A 2 -14.70 -10.70 3.53
CA VAL A 2 -14.23 -10.13 2.24
C VAL A 2 -14.44 -8.61 2.15
N TYR A 3 -15.64 -8.15 2.47
CA TYR A 3 -16.02 -6.72 2.40
C TYR A 3 -15.12 -5.82 3.24
N SER A 4 -14.71 -6.24 4.44
CA SER A 4 -13.90 -5.40 5.34
C SER A 4 -12.49 -5.17 4.78
N PHE A 5 -11.85 -6.22 4.27
CA PHE A 5 -10.52 -6.13 3.67
C PHE A 5 -10.56 -5.37 2.33
N SER A 6 -11.58 -5.64 1.51
CA SER A 6 -11.84 -4.93 0.25
C SER A 6 -12.02 -3.43 0.48
N ARG A 7 -12.89 -3.03 1.42
CA ARG A 7 -13.09 -1.63 1.80
C ARG A 7 -11.81 -1.00 2.35
N GLY A 8 -11.07 -1.73 3.20
CA GLY A 8 -9.80 -1.26 3.74
C GLY A 8 -8.74 -1.02 2.67
N LEU A 9 -8.73 -1.82 1.60
CA LEU A 9 -7.86 -1.62 0.44
C LEU A 9 -8.30 -0.43 -0.41
N GLU A 10 -9.61 -0.28 -0.64
CA GLU A 10 -10.15 0.82 -1.44
C GLU A 10 -9.92 2.18 -0.76
N GLU A 11 -10.22 2.30 0.53
CA GLU A 11 -10.06 3.54 1.30
C GLU A 11 -8.60 3.82 1.68
N GLY A 12 -7.85 2.76 1.97
CA GLY A 12 -6.42 2.80 2.19
C GLY A 12 -5.70 2.82 0.84
N LYS A 13 -5.11 1.69 0.45
CA LYS A 13 -4.18 1.52 -0.69
C LYS A 13 -4.55 2.26 -1.98
N PHE A 14 -5.83 2.26 -2.37
CA PHE A 14 -6.26 2.85 -3.65
C PHE A 14 -6.83 4.25 -3.54
N SER A 15 -6.89 4.86 -2.35
CA SER A 15 -7.40 6.23 -2.12
C SER A 15 -8.75 6.52 -2.81
N ARG A 16 -9.64 5.52 -2.87
CA ARG A 16 -10.94 5.55 -3.58
C ARG A 16 -10.85 5.79 -5.10
N ILE A 17 -9.70 5.49 -5.70
CA ILE A 17 -9.50 5.53 -7.15
C ILE A 17 -9.97 4.20 -7.73
N LEU A 18 -11.22 4.20 -8.17
CA LEU A 18 -11.92 3.01 -8.70
C LEU A 18 -11.16 2.32 -9.85
N PRO A 19 -10.60 3.05 -10.86
CA PRO A 19 -9.81 2.42 -11.92
C PRO A 19 -8.62 1.59 -11.45
N ASP A 20 -7.89 2.08 -10.45
CA ASP A 20 -6.70 1.38 -9.95
C ASP A 20 -7.10 0.13 -9.16
N TYR A 21 -8.21 0.21 -8.42
CA TYR A 21 -8.80 -0.94 -7.73
C TYR A 21 -9.32 -2.02 -8.70
N ILE A 22 -9.94 -1.63 -9.81
CA ILE A 22 -10.36 -2.58 -10.87
C ILE A 22 -9.14 -3.19 -11.54
N TYR A 23 -8.10 -2.39 -11.83
CA TYR A 23 -6.88 -2.89 -12.46
C TYR A 23 -6.19 -3.95 -11.59
N TYR A 24 -6.14 -3.73 -10.27
CA TYR A 24 -5.71 -4.72 -9.30
C TYR A 24 -6.49 -6.05 -9.42
N HIS A 25 -7.82 -6.00 -9.52
CA HIS A 25 -8.64 -7.20 -9.72
C HIS A 25 -8.39 -7.87 -11.08
N LEU A 26 -8.20 -7.08 -12.14
CA LEU A 26 -7.89 -7.59 -13.47
C LEU A 26 -6.56 -8.33 -13.54
N ILE A 27 -5.61 -8.04 -12.65
CA ILE A 27 -4.35 -8.79 -12.57
C ILE A 27 -4.53 -10.06 -11.73
N ILE A 28 -5.20 -9.96 -10.58
CA ILE A 28 -5.25 -11.07 -9.62
C ILE A 28 -6.25 -12.16 -10.02
N LEU A 29 -7.43 -11.81 -10.53
CA LEU A 29 -8.44 -12.78 -10.93
C LEU A 29 -7.94 -13.77 -11.99
N PRO A 30 -7.29 -13.38 -13.11
CA PRO A 30 -6.79 -14.35 -14.07
C PRO A 30 -5.70 -15.24 -13.49
N ILE A 31 -4.84 -14.71 -12.61
CA ILE A 31 -3.82 -15.53 -11.93
C ILE A 31 -4.48 -16.57 -11.02
N ILE A 32 -5.51 -16.19 -10.26
CA ILE A 32 -6.26 -17.12 -9.40
C ILE A 32 -6.95 -18.19 -10.24
N VAL A 33 -7.63 -17.80 -11.33
CA VAL A 33 -8.35 -18.75 -12.21
C VAL A 33 -7.36 -19.74 -12.83
N LEU A 34 -6.23 -19.24 -13.35
CA LEU A 34 -5.20 -20.07 -13.95
C LEU A 34 -4.56 -21.01 -12.91
N ALA A 35 -4.21 -20.50 -11.72
CA ALA A 35 -3.67 -21.32 -10.64
C ALA A 35 -4.66 -22.39 -10.14
N THR A 36 -5.94 -22.05 -10.06
CA THR A 36 -7.01 -22.97 -9.65
C THR A 36 -7.19 -24.09 -10.68
N PHE A 37 -7.13 -23.76 -11.98
CA PHE A 37 -7.20 -24.74 -13.06
C PHE A 37 -6.11 -25.83 -12.95
N PHE A 38 -4.91 -25.48 -12.48
CA PHE A 38 -3.82 -26.44 -12.30
C PHE A 38 -3.88 -27.24 -11.00
N THR A 39 -4.56 -26.73 -9.96
CA THR A 39 -4.46 -27.31 -8.60
C THR A 39 -5.71 -28.05 -8.14
N ALA A 40 -6.88 -27.78 -8.72
CA ALA A 40 -8.13 -28.37 -8.24
C ALA A 40 -9.20 -28.48 -9.35
N PRO A 41 -10.18 -29.38 -9.23
CA PRO A 41 -11.25 -29.51 -10.21
C PRO A 41 -12.08 -28.21 -10.33
N PRO A 42 -12.63 -27.91 -11.52
CA PRO A 42 -13.17 -26.59 -11.90
C PRO A 42 -14.43 -26.13 -11.15
N LEU A 43 -14.89 -26.88 -10.14
CA LEU A 43 -16.14 -26.63 -9.42
C LEU A 43 -15.93 -26.01 -8.03
N ILE A 44 -14.68 -25.78 -7.61
CA ILE A 44 -14.40 -25.22 -6.29
C ILE A 44 -14.45 -23.69 -6.35
N SER A 45 -15.19 -23.09 -5.42
CA SER A 45 -15.38 -21.64 -5.33
C SER A 45 -14.04 -20.90 -5.25
N SER A 46 -13.82 -19.89 -6.10
CA SER A 46 -12.64 -19.01 -6.06
C SER A 46 -12.69 -17.96 -4.94
N THR A 47 -13.80 -17.86 -4.22
CA THR A 47 -14.00 -16.92 -3.11
C THR A 47 -12.92 -17.03 -2.02
N PRO A 48 -12.56 -18.22 -1.51
CA PRO A 48 -11.48 -18.36 -0.54
C PRO A 48 -10.14 -17.82 -1.03
N SER A 49 -9.78 -18.03 -2.29
CA SER A 49 -8.55 -17.53 -2.91
C SER A 49 -8.57 -16.01 -3.07
N LEU A 50 -9.70 -15.43 -3.46
CA LEU A 50 -9.84 -13.98 -3.54
C LEU A 50 -9.71 -13.33 -2.16
N LEU A 51 -10.34 -13.92 -1.14
CA LEU A 51 -10.25 -13.42 0.23
C LEU A 51 -8.80 -13.46 0.73
N SER A 52 -8.04 -14.53 0.49
CA SER A 52 -6.65 -14.61 0.92
C SER A 52 -5.76 -13.62 0.16
N ALA A 53 -6.03 -13.38 -1.13
CA ALA A 53 -5.34 -12.35 -1.91
C ALA A 53 -5.55 -10.94 -1.35
N LEU A 54 -6.80 -10.57 -1.05
CA LEU A 54 -7.15 -9.28 -0.45
C LEU A 54 -6.58 -9.14 0.97
N THR A 55 -6.62 -10.21 1.75
CA THR A 55 -6.08 -10.21 3.12
C THR A 55 -4.56 -9.97 3.06
N TYR A 56 -3.86 -10.66 2.16
CA TYR A 56 -2.42 -10.49 1.98
C TYR A 56 -2.06 -9.05 1.57
N THR A 57 -2.71 -8.49 0.55
CA THR A 57 -2.41 -7.12 0.10
C THR A 57 -2.74 -6.08 1.14
N TRP A 58 -3.81 -6.28 1.91
CA TRP A 58 -4.16 -5.41 3.03
C TRP A 58 -3.08 -5.47 4.12
N CYS A 59 -2.56 -6.66 4.44
CA CYS A 59 -1.50 -6.84 5.43
C CYS A 59 -0.19 -6.19 5.00
N VAL A 60 0.15 -6.29 3.71
CA VAL A 60 1.34 -5.60 3.15
C VAL A 60 1.16 -4.09 3.27
N ALA A 61 -0.01 -3.55 2.92
CA ALA A 61 -0.28 -2.12 2.99
C ALA A 61 -0.30 -1.57 4.43
N ASN A 62 -0.69 -2.40 5.40
CA ASN A 62 -0.85 -2.03 6.81
C ASN A 62 0.13 -2.79 7.72
N TYR A 63 1.38 -2.98 7.26
CA TYR A 63 2.37 -3.87 7.90
C TYR A 63 2.52 -3.68 9.41
N ASP A 64 2.59 -2.42 9.86
CA ASP A 64 2.78 -2.05 11.27
C ASP A 64 1.48 -2.03 12.10
N GLN A 65 0.31 -2.17 11.48
CA GLN A 65 -0.96 -2.11 12.21
C GLN A 65 -1.22 -3.41 12.99
N THR A 66 -1.85 -3.27 14.14
CA THR A 66 -2.33 -4.40 14.95
C THR A 66 -3.80 -4.65 14.65
N VAL A 67 -4.16 -5.92 14.45
CA VAL A 67 -5.53 -6.35 14.15
C VAL A 67 -5.98 -7.35 15.19
N ASN A 68 -7.22 -7.22 15.63
CA ASN A 68 -7.87 -8.22 16.46
C ASN A 68 -8.29 -9.39 15.57
N PHE A 69 -7.59 -10.52 15.69
CA PHE A 69 -7.99 -11.79 15.07
C PHE A 69 -8.72 -12.64 16.13
N TYR A 70 -10.04 -12.74 15.99
CA TYR A 70 -10.93 -13.27 17.03
C TYR A 70 -10.74 -12.57 18.38
N PHE A 71 -9.96 -13.16 19.30
CA PHE A 71 -9.73 -12.64 20.65
C PHE A 71 -8.27 -12.21 20.91
N MET A 72 -7.39 -12.32 19.91
CA MET A 72 -5.97 -12.02 20.04
C MET A 72 -5.56 -10.84 19.17
N GLN A 73 -4.78 -9.92 19.73
CA GLN A 73 -4.12 -8.84 18.99
C GLN A 73 -2.86 -9.36 18.32
N ILE A 74 -2.84 -9.34 16.99
CA ILE A 74 -1.71 -9.82 16.20
C ILE A 74 -1.29 -8.69 15.25
N LYS A 75 0.02 -8.56 15.02
CA LYS A 75 0.55 -7.65 13.98
C LYS A 75 0.07 -8.10 12.60
N ALA A 76 -0.32 -7.15 11.75
CA ALA A 76 -0.78 -7.42 10.39
C ALA A 76 0.23 -8.24 9.58
N SER A 77 1.54 -8.05 9.80
CA SER A 77 2.59 -8.87 9.17
C SER A 77 2.45 -10.38 9.41
N LEU A 78 1.92 -10.81 10.55
CA LEU A 78 1.76 -12.23 10.90
C LEU A 78 0.41 -12.79 10.45
N LEU A 79 -0.55 -11.92 10.12
CA LEU A 79 -1.91 -12.29 9.81
C LEU A 79 -2.01 -13.22 8.58
N PRO A 80 -1.26 -13.05 7.48
CA PRO A 80 -1.30 -14.00 6.37
C PRO A 80 -0.88 -15.41 6.78
N ALA A 81 0.18 -15.56 7.58
CA ALA A 81 0.65 -16.86 8.04
C ALA A 81 -0.35 -17.52 9.00
N VAL A 82 -0.89 -16.74 9.96
CA VAL A 82 -1.92 -17.22 10.90
C VAL A 82 -3.20 -17.60 10.16
N PHE A 83 -3.61 -16.82 9.17
CA PHE A 83 -4.80 -17.08 8.36
C PHE A 83 -4.67 -18.38 7.54
N LEU A 84 -3.48 -18.62 6.98
CA LEU A 84 -3.15 -19.84 6.25
C LEU A 84 -3.16 -21.07 7.17
N GLY A 85 -2.54 -20.97 8.36
CA GLY A 85 -2.54 -22.02 9.38
C GLY A 85 -3.93 -22.32 9.92
N PHE A 86 -4.74 -21.29 10.16
CA PHE A 86 -6.13 -21.44 10.60
C PHE A 86 -6.97 -22.21 9.57
N ARG A 87 -6.86 -21.88 8.28
CA ARG A 87 -7.56 -22.60 7.21
C ARG A 87 -7.13 -24.07 7.11
N LEU A 88 -5.85 -24.36 7.32
CA LEU A 88 -5.37 -25.74 7.32
C LEU A 88 -5.99 -26.56 8.47
N LEU A 89 -6.09 -25.96 9.66
CA LEU A 89 -6.62 -26.62 10.85
C LEU A 89 -8.14 -26.80 10.81
N VAL A 90 -8.88 -25.83 10.27
CA VAL A 90 -10.35 -25.84 10.28
C VAL A 90 -10.93 -26.50 9.03
N ASP A 91 -10.49 -26.09 7.85
CA ASP A 91 -11.09 -26.50 6.57
C ASP A 91 -10.26 -27.57 5.84
N GLY A 92 -9.09 -27.93 6.37
CA GLY A 92 -8.23 -28.98 5.85
C GLY A 92 -7.34 -28.55 4.66
N ARG A 93 -6.75 -29.57 4.02
CA ARG A 93 -5.69 -29.42 3.01
C ARG A 93 -6.15 -28.74 1.71
N ALA A 94 -7.36 -28.98 1.24
CA ALA A 94 -7.84 -28.38 -0.01
C ALA A 94 -7.97 -26.85 0.10
N SER A 95 -8.57 -26.38 1.20
CA SER A 95 -8.75 -24.96 1.50
C SER A 95 -7.43 -24.23 1.76
N PHE A 96 -6.44 -24.94 2.30
CA PHE A 96 -5.07 -24.44 2.41
C PHE A 96 -4.46 -24.12 1.04
N PHE A 97 -4.52 -25.05 0.08
CA PHE A 97 -3.98 -24.80 -1.26
C PHE A 97 -4.70 -23.67 -1.97
N GLN A 98 -6.03 -23.54 -1.82
CA GLN A 98 -6.76 -22.38 -2.34
C GLN A 98 -6.35 -21.06 -1.69
N ALA A 99 -6.10 -21.06 -0.38
CA ALA A 99 -5.63 -19.87 0.32
C ALA A 99 -4.24 -19.48 -0.19
N LEU A 100 -3.36 -20.47 -0.33
CA LEU A 100 -1.99 -20.31 -0.81
C LEU A 100 -1.95 -19.75 -2.23
N THR A 101 -2.74 -20.28 -3.17
CA THR A 101 -2.79 -19.76 -4.54
C THR A 101 -3.25 -18.31 -4.60
N GLY A 102 -4.22 -17.92 -3.77
CA GLY A 102 -4.64 -16.52 -3.62
C GLY A 102 -3.54 -15.62 -3.06
N MET A 103 -2.79 -16.07 -2.05
CA MET A 103 -1.65 -15.32 -1.52
C MET A 103 -0.53 -15.20 -2.55
N CYS A 104 -0.25 -16.24 -3.32
CA CYS A 104 0.72 -16.20 -4.41
C CYS A 104 0.31 -15.21 -5.50
N ALA A 105 -0.97 -15.14 -5.87
CA ALA A 105 -1.46 -14.16 -6.84
C ALA A 105 -1.23 -12.71 -6.35
N ALA A 106 -1.53 -12.46 -5.07
CA ALA A 106 -1.29 -11.17 -4.45
C ALA A 106 0.20 -10.84 -4.28
N TYR A 107 1.05 -11.85 -4.06
CA TYR A 107 2.49 -11.72 -4.05
C TYR A 107 3.02 -11.28 -5.42
N ILE A 108 2.56 -11.94 -6.50
CA ILE A 108 2.93 -11.59 -7.88
C ILE A 108 2.53 -10.16 -8.21
N TYR A 109 1.31 -9.74 -7.81
CA TYR A 109 0.89 -8.35 -7.97
C TYR A 109 1.87 -7.38 -7.27
N ASN A 110 2.31 -7.69 -6.05
CA ASN A 110 3.27 -6.85 -5.33
C ASN A 110 4.64 -6.78 -6.02
N CYS A 111 5.09 -7.89 -6.62
CA CYS A 111 6.32 -7.93 -7.41
C CYS A 111 6.22 -7.03 -8.65
N ILE A 112 5.09 -7.08 -9.37
CA ILE A 112 4.83 -6.22 -10.53
C ILE A 112 4.82 -4.76 -10.12
N GLU A 113 4.13 -4.46 -9.02
CA GLU A 113 3.98 -3.10 -8.49
C GLU A 113 5.31 -2.50 -8.02
N THR A 114 6.21 -3.29 -7.45
CA THR A 114 7.52 -2.83 -6.95
C THR A 114 8.64 -3.03 -7.99
N ALA A 115 8.34 -3.58 -9.18
CA ALA A 115 9.32 -4.00 -10.20
C ALA A 115 10.53 -4.76 -9.61
N SER A 116 10.29 -5.53 -8.55
CA SER A 116 11.31 -6.25 -7.79
C SER A 116 10.78 -7.61 -7.38
N LEU A 117 11.68 -8.48 -6.93
CA LEU A 117 11.34 -9.82 -6.42
C LEU A 117 10.53 -9.79 -5.11
N GLY A 118 10.04 -8.62 -4.68
CA GLY A 118 9.04 -8.45 -3.62
C GLY A 118 9.58 -8.66 -2.20
N PRO A 119 8.67 -8.90 -1.23
CA PRO A 119 8.98 -9.15 0.17
C PRO A 119 10.05 -10.20 0.46
N LEU A 120 10.21 -11.22 -0.40
CA LEU A 120 11.23 -12.26 -0.20
C LEU A 120 12.64 -11.70 -0.30
N MET A 121 12.88 -10.68 -1.12
CA MET A 121 14.18 -10.01 -1.13
C MET A 121 14.47 -9.31 0.20
N SER A 122 13.46 -8.75 0.86
CA SER A 122 13.63 -8.19 2.21
C SER A 122 14.09 -9.25 3.21
N VAL A 123 13.56 -10.47 3.11
CA VAL A 123 13.87 -11.57 4.03
C VAL A 123 15.23 -12.19 3.72
N ILE A 124 15.56 -12.35 2.44
CA ILE A 124 16.83 -12.95 1.99
C ILE A 124 17.99 -11.96 2.14
N THR A 125 17.80 -10.72 1.71
CA THR A 125 18.84 -9.70 1.72
C THR A 125 18.98 -9.03 3.08
N GLY A 126 17.99 -9.18 3.98
CA GLY A 126 17.97 -8.55 5.31
C GLY A 126 17.93 -7.02 5.28
N GLN A 127 17.98 -6.42 4.09
CA GLN A 127 17.93 -4.98 3.89
C GLN A 127 16.47 -4.54 3.81
N GLN A 128 15.96 -4.05 4.94
CA GLN A 128 14.93 -3.01 4.87
C GLN A 128 15.61 -1.83 4.20
N MET A 129 15.27 -1.52 2.94
CA MET A 129 15.82 -0.33 2.28
C MET A 129 15.37 0.88 3.08
N LEU A 130 16.29 1.39 3.90
CA LEU A 130 16.09 2.52 4.80
C LEU A 130 15.82 3.76 3.97
N GLU A 131 14.62 4.30 4.22
CA GLU A 131 14.28 5.72 4.23
C GLU A 131 14.27 6.45 2.87
N PRO A 132 13.18 7.21 2.55
CA PRO A 132 13.24 8.15 1.45
C PRO A 132 14.41 9.13 1.69
N PRO A 133 15.07 9.62 0.64
CA PRO A 133 16.24 10.47 0.78
C PRO A 133 15.90 11.68 1.65
N HIS A 134 16.48 11.74 2.84
CA HIS A 134 16.42 12.90 3.71
C HIS A 134 16.88 14.13 2.92
N ARG A 135 15.92 14.96 2.52
CA ARG A 135 16.23 16.26 1.94
C ARG A 135 16.74 17.14 3.08
N VAL A 136 18.04 17.41 3.07
CA VAL A 136 18.68 18.29 4.05
C VAL A 136 17.90 19.61 4.15
N GLY A 137 17.48 19.98 5.37
CA GLY A 137 16.73 21.21 5.64
C GLY A 137 15.21 21.07 5.88
N THR A 138 14.65 19.86 5.89
CA THR A 138 13.26 19.66 6.34
C THR A 138 13.25 19.20 7.81
N THR A 139 12.82 20.08 8.73
CA THR A 139 12.62 19.75 10.16
C THR A 139 11.25 19.13 10.42
N ALA A 140 10.53 18.72 9.38
CA ALA A 140 9.30 17.98 9.54
C ALA A 140 9.66 16.59 10.04
N THR A 141 9.53 16.39 11.35
CA THR A 141 9.43 15.09 12.00
C THR A 141 8.21 14.38 11.41
N THR A 142 8.36 13.86 10.19
CA THR A 142 7.38 13.00 9.56
C THR A 142 7.38 11.76 10.43
N THR A 143 6.30 11.58 11.18
CA THR A 143 6.10 10.42 12.05
C THR A 143 6.52 9.16 11.30
N THR A 144 7.68 8.63 11.69
CA THR A 144 8.31 7.43 11.18
C THR A 144 7.47 6.24 11.61
N HIS A 145 6.33 6.05 10.95
CA HIS A 145 5.83 4.70 10.76
C HIS A 145 6.91 3.97 9.96
N ASN A 146 7.30 2.76 10.38
CA ASN A 146 8.29 1.97 9.64
C ASN A 146 7.59 1.46 8.38
N VAL A 147 7.44 2.35 7.39
CA VAL A 147 6.73 2.01 6.16
C VAL A 147 7.61 1.05 5.39
N TRP A 148 7.15 -0.19 5.30
CA TRP A 148 7.84 -1.23 4.56
C TRP A 148 7.91 -0.83 3.09
N TYR A 149 9.10 -0.84 2.46
CA TYR A 149 9.28 -0.37 1.08
C TYR A 149 8.30 -1.04 0.09
N TYR A 150 8.08 -2.35 0.26
CA TYR A 150 7.15 -3.15 -0.55
C TYR A 150 5.67 -2.86 -0.28
N SER A 151 5.35 -1.93 0.62
CA SER A 151 3.99 -1.41 0.83
C SER A 151 3.73 -0.09 0.09
N GLN A 152 4.78 0.58 -0.43
CA GLN A 152 4.66 1.88 -1.10
C GLN A 152 4.56 1.80 -2.62
N GLY A 153 4.75 0.61 -3.20
CA GLY A 153 4.56 0.41 -4.62
C GLY A 153 3.16 0.87 -5.05
N TYR A 154 3.07 1.52 -6.20
CA TYR A 154 1.82 2.00 -6.76
C TYR A 154 1.80 1.72 -8.25
N LEU A 155 0.85 0.89 -8.67
CA LEU A 155 0.68 0.51 -10.06
C LEU A 155 -0.52 1.27 -10.66
N PRO A 156 -0.30 2.33 -11.45
CA PRO A 156 -1.40 3.08 -12.04
C PRO A 156 -2.10 2.25 -13.11
N ALA A 157 -3.43 2.30 -13.14
CA ALA A 157 -4.21 1.70 -14.21
C ALA A 157 -3.85 2.28 -15.58
N PRO A 158 -3.88 1.46 -16.64
CA PRO A 158 -3.61 1.93 -17.99
C PRO A 158 -4.64 2.96 -18.44
N VAL A 159 -4.22 3.89 -19.32
CA VAL A 159 -5.03 5.03 -19.75
C VAL A 159 -6.37 4.61 -20.34
N TRP A 160 -6.40 3.50 -21.10
CA TRP A 160 -7.63 2.96 -21.69
C TRP A 160 -8.67 2.56 -20.62
N LEU A 161 -8.24 2.03 -19.48
CA LEU A 161 -9.14 1.61 -18.42
C LEU A 161 -9.66 2.82 -17.63
N ARG A 162 -8.80 3.82 -17.44
CA ARG A 162 -9.21 5.10 -16.84
C ARG A 162 -10.23 5.83 -17.71
N THR A 163 -10.05 5.82 -19.04
CA THR A 163 -10.98 6.47 -19.98
C THR A 163 -12.30 5.72 -20.14
N THR A 164 -12.32 4.38 -20.04
CA THR A 164 -13.59 3.62 -20.06
C THR A 164 -14.39 3.84 -18.78
N ILE A 165 -13.73 3.82 -17.62
CA ILE A 165 -14.40 4.02 -16.33
C ILE A 165 -14.83 5.47 -16.15
N SER A 166 -14.06 6.45 -16.65
CA SER A 166 -14.49 7.85 -16.63
C SER A 166 -15.75 8.07 -17.46
N ARG A 167 -15.87 7.40 -18.62
CA ARG A 167 -17.10 7.41 -19.42
C ARG A 167 -18.29 6.77 -18.72
N LEU A 168 -18.06 5.71 -17.94
CA LEU A 168 -19.13 4.99 -17.23
C LEU A 168 -19.61 5.73 -15.98
N THR A 169 -18.70 6.35 -15.23
CA THR A 169 -19.00 6.96 -13.92
C THR A 169 -19.16 8.48 -13.97
N GLY A 170 -18.79 9.12 -15.07
CA GLY A 170 -18.80 10.58 -15.23
C GLY A 170 -17.69 11.31 -14.47
N ILE A 171 -16.76 10.59 -13.83
CA ILE A 171 -15.65 11.17 -13.04
C ILE A 171 -14.37 11.14 -13.87
N ASP A 172 -13.67 12.27 -13.98
CA ASP A 172 -12.40 12.35 -14.71
C ASP A 172 -11.19 11.89 -13.87
N TYR A 173 -10.88 10.59 -13.98
CA TYR A 173 -9.72 9.96 -13.35
C TYR A 173 -8.37 10.30 -14.00
N ASN A 174 -8.34 11.01 -15.13
CA ASN A 174 -7.09 11.47 -15.75
C ASN A 174 -6.63 12.82 -15.22
N SER A 175 -7.41 13.46 -14.35
CA SER A 175 -7.03 14.71 -13.72
C SER A 175 -5.80 14.55 -12.79
N ARG A 176 -5.03 15.63 -12.61
CA ARG A 176 -3.82 15.66 -11.75
C ARG A 176 -4.10 15.30 -10.28
N ILE A 177 -5.36 15.29 -9.86
CA ILE A 177 -5.80 14.95 -8.51
C ILE A 177 -5.62 13.45 -8.26
N PHE A 178 -6.00 12.61 -9.24
CA PHE A 178 -5.93 11.15 -9.15
C PHE A 178 -4.61 10.56 -9.66
N GLN A 179 -3.75 11.38 -10.27
CA GLN A 179 -2.39 10.97 -10.68
C GLN A 179 -1.35 11.08 -9.55
N ARG A 180 -1.73 11.55 -8.35
CA ARG A 180 -0.77 11.68 -7.24
C ARG A 180 -0.43 10.29 -6.66
N PRO A 181 0.86 9.96 -6.50
CA PRO A 181 1.26 8.72 -5.85
C PRO A 181 0.74 8.63 -4.42
N TYR A 182 0.31 7.44 -4.05
CA TYR A 182 -0.22 7.05 -2.73
C TYR A 182 0.58 7.60 -1.53
N GLY A 183 1.91 7.72 -1.65
CA GLY A 183 2.80 8.26 -0.61
C GLY A 183 2.62 9.74 -0.27
N MET A 184 1.88 10.53 -1.07
CA MET A 184 1.63 11.96 -0.82
C MET A 184 0.25 12.25 -0.20
N MET A 185 -0.63 11.25 -0.08
CA MET A 185 -1.98 11.43 0.51
C MET A 185 -2.06 11.08 2.00
N PHE A 186 -1.12 10.29 2.54
CA PHE A 186 -1.10 9.91 3.97
C PHE A 186 -0.65 11.03 4.93
N GLN A 187 -0.36 12.24 4.42
CA GLN A 187 -0.08 13.41 5.25
C GLN A 187 -1.35 14.24 5.52
N ALA A 188 -2.50 13.60 5.76
CA ALA A 188 -3.74 14.33 6.04
C ALA A 188 -4.70 13.57 6.98
N LYS A 189 -4.28 13.36 8.23
CA LYS A 189 -5.10 13.54 9.45
C LYS A 189 -4.31 13.05 10.66
N GLN A 190 -3.52 13.94 11.26
CA GLN A 190 -3.40 13.92 12.71
C GLN A 190 -4.56 14.78 13.25
N PRO A 191 -5.40 14.30 14.17
CA PRO A 191 -6.31 15.19 14.88
C PRO A 191 -5.44 16.22 15.58
N ALA A 192 -5.67 17.50 15.26
CA ALA A 192 -5.02 18.60 15.95
C ALA A 192 -5.32 18.42 17.45
N LYS A 193 -4.33 17.97 18.21
CA LYS A 193 -4.37 18.10 19.67
C LYS A 193 -4.54 19.58 19.94
N SER A 194 -5.68 19.94 20.53
CA SER A 194 -6.07 21.29 20.88
C SER A 194 -4.87 22.05 21.44
N ALA A 195 -4.35 22.98 20.65
CA ALA A 195 -3.31 23.87 21.08
C ALA A 195 -3.91 24.76 22.17
N ALA A 196 -3.53 24.51 23.41
CA ALA A 196 -3.79 25.42 24.51
C ALA A 196 -3.28 26.81 24.12
N THR A 197 -4.18 27.78 24.20
CA THR A 197 -3.90 29.21 24.04
C THR A 197 -2.78 29.60 25.01
N GLN A 198 -1.56 29.78 24.49
CA GLN A 198 -0.52 30.53 25.17
C GLN A 198 -0.28 31.82 24.41
N THR A 199 -0.58 32.89 25.12
CA THR A 199 -0.54 34.29 24.75
C THR A 199 0.76 34.70 24.08
N SER A 200 0.59 35.39 22.96
CA SER A 200 1.57 36.24 22.26
C SER A 200 2.37 37.11 23.22
N PHE A 201 3.71 37.01 23.24
CA PHE A 201 4.60 38.17 23.50
C PHE A 201 6.11 37.93 23.23
N LEU A 202 6.58 36.71 22.88
CA LEU A 202 8.03 36.42 22.84
C LEU A 202 8.64 35.92 21.51
N ARG A 203 7.95 35.95 20.37
CA ARG A 203 8.53 35.49 19.08
C ARG A 203 8.90 36.61 18.09
N ARG A 204 9.28 37.80 18.60
CA ARG A 204 9.85 38.90 17.79
C ARG A 204 11.39 38.89 17.74
N MET A 205 12.04 37.82 18.19
CA MET A 205 13.51 37.65 18.17
C MET A 205 13.89 36.26 17.65
N SER A 206 13.57 35.94 16.40
CA SER A 206 14.25 34.83 15.69
C SER A 206 14.05 34.92 14.16
N ASN A 207 13.89 36.12 13.62
CA ASN A 207 13.95 36.34 12.17
C ASN A 207 15.39 36.72 11.80
N ASN A 208 16.29 35.73 11.83
CA ASN A 208 17.51 35.74 11.04
C ASN A 208 17.66 34.35 10.43
N ALA A 209 16.69 33.97 9.60
CA ALA A 209 16.87 32.87 8.67
C ALA A 209 18.00 33.26 7.71
N PHE A 210 19.11 32.53 7.78
CA PHE A 210 20.26 32.65 6.90
C PHE A 210 19.82 32.47 5.44
N GLN A 211 19.57 33.57 4.72
CA GLN A 211 19.35 33.56 3.28
C GLN A 211 20.71 33.39 2.59
N GLY A 212 21.12 32.14 2.40
CA GLY A 212 22.29 31.82 1.58
C GLY A 212 22.07 32.27 0.14
N ARG A 213 22.67 33.40 -0.25
CA ARG A 213 22.82 33.80 -1.65
C ARG A 213 23.89 32.91 -2.28
N GLY A 214 23.47 31.85 -2.96
CA GLY A 214 24.36 31.03 -3.77
C GLY A 214 24.89 31.84 -4.96
N GLN A 215 26.04 32.50 -4.80
CA GLN A 215 26.81 33.02 -5.93
C GLN A 215 27.39 31.83 -6.70
N ARG A 216 26.94 31.64 -7.94
CA ARG A 216 27.57 30.74 -8.90
C ARG A 216 28.87 31.39 -9.37
N LEU A 217 30.00 30.94 -8.82
CA LEU A 217 31.31 31.21 -9.42
C LEU A 217 31.44 30.34 -10.67
N GLY A 218 31.52 30.99 -11.84
CA GLY A 218 31.77 30.34 -13.12
C GLY A 218 30.81 30.74 -14.22
N SER A 219 30.95 31.97 -14.73
CA SER A 219 30.57 32.31 -16.10
C SER A 219 31.75 32.96 -16.79
N ALA A 220 32.40 32.14 -17.63
CA ALA A 220 33.05 32.42 -18.91
C ALA A 220 33.93 33.68 -19.16
N LYS A 221 35.13 33.36 -19.68
CA LYS A 221 35.94 34.02 -20.73
C LYS A 221 36.81 35.23 -20.35
N GLU A 222 38.12 35.03 -20.43
CA GLU A 222 38.92 35.34 -21.64
C GLU A 222 39.80 34.14 -21.99
#